data_AF-A0A259S8G9-F1
#
_entry.id   AF-A0A259S8G9-F1
#
_cell.length_a   1.000
_cell.length_b   1.000
_cell.length_c   1.000
_cell.angle_alpha   90.00
_cell.angle_beta   90.00
_cell.angle_gamma   90.00
#
_symmetry.space_group_name_H-M   'P 1'
#
loop_
_entity.id
_entity.type
_entity.pdbx_description
1 polymer ?
#
loop_
_entity_poly.entity_id
_entity_poly.type
_entity_poly.pdbx_seq_one_letter_code
_entity_poly.pdbx_strand_id
1 'polypeptide(L)'
;MESFAHVESGRNGRPPVRLRAIDGADPAAVGAAVPRALDGTAPLALGFAPGPRDEVAEGTAVVIATSGSTGLPKRVVLSAAAL
;
A
#
# COMPACT_ATOMS: atom_id res chain seq x y z
N MET A 1 -19.80 9.78 -16.45
CA MET A 1 -18.72 10.69 -16.02
C MET A 1 -18.65 10.59 -14.52
N GLU A 2 -17.98 9.56 -14.01
CA GLU A 2 -18.02 9.24 -12.57
C GLU A 2 -16.90 9.99 -11.85
N SER A 3 -17.31 10.83 -10.91
CA SER A 3 -16.47 11.67 -10.08
C SER A 3 -15.85 10.81 -8.98
N PHE A 4 -14.53 10.65 -9.01
CA PHE A 4 -13.79 10.05 -7.90
C PHE A 4 -13.62 11.10 -6.80
N ALA A 5 -14.02 10.73 -5.59
CA ALA A 5 -13.98 11.57 -4.40
C ALA A 5 -12.62 12.29 -4.26
N HIS A 6 -12.70 13.61 -4.15
CA HIS A 6 -11.60 14.47 -3.76
C HIS A 6 -11.25 14.19 -2.29
N VAL A 7 -10.17 13.46 -2.05
CA VAL A 7 -9.57 13.32 -0.71
C VAL A 7 -8.92 14.65 -0.37
N GLU A 8 -9.45 15.33 0.66
CA GLU A 8 -8.90 16.57 1.18
C GLU A 8 -7.45 16.38 1.61
N SER A 9 -6.55 17.07 0.90
CA SER A 9 -5.13 17.13 1.20
C SER A 9 -4.92 18.01 2.44
N GLY A 10 -4.82 17.37 3.61
CA GLY A 10 -4.36 17.99 4.84
C GLY A 10 -2.96 18.59 4.62
N ARG A 11 -2.88 19.92 4.73
CA ARG A 11 -1.69 20.74 4.46
C ARG A 11 -0.59 20.62 5.53
N ASN A 12 -0.17 19.40 5.85
CA ASN A 12 1.00 19.13 6.69
C ASN A 12 1.75 17.82 6.34
N GLY A 13 1.40 17.16 5.23
CA GLY A 13 1.93 15.84 4.90
C GLY A 13 3.36 15.86 4.34
N ARG A 14 4.25 15.07 4.94
CA ARG A 14 5.49 14.60 4.29
C ARG A 14 5.16 14.07 2.88
N PRO A 15 6.09 14.16 1.91
CA PRO A 15 5.82 13.73 0.54
C PRO A 15 5.42 12.25 0.49
N PRO A 16 4.52 11.89 -0.44
CA PRO A 16 4.01 10.52 -0.56
C PRO A 16 5.12 9.54 -0.99
N VAL A 17 4.96 8.27 -0.63
CA VAL A 17 5.94 7.20 -0.85
C VAL A 17 5.41 6.19 -1.87
N ARG A 18 6.27 5.71 -2.78
CA ARG A 18 5.88 4.73 -3.82
C ARG A 18 5.75 3.32 -3.26
N LEU A 19 4.71 2.61 -3.69
CA LEU A 19 4.53 1.20 -3.39
C LEU A 19 5.55 0.33 -4.12
N ARG A 20 5.93 -0.78 -3.48
CA ARG A 20 6.81 -1.80 -4.03
C ARG A 20 6.10 -3.14 -4.10
N ALA A 21 5.99 -3.70 -5.30
CA ALA A 21 5.53 -5.07 -5.46
C ALA A 21 6.56 -6.04 -4.88
N ILE A 22 6.06 -7.03 -4.15
CA ILE A 22 6.79 -8.26 -3.84
C ILE A 22 5.89 -9.45 -4.12
N ASP A 23 6.48 -10.62 -4.30
CA ASP A 23 5.72 -11.86 -4.34
C ASP A 23 5.27 -12.21 -2.91
N GLY A 24 3.97 -12.09 -2.65
CA GLY A 24 3.39 -12.42 -1.34
C GLY A 24 3.30 -13.92 -1.07
N ALA A 25 3.52 -14.78 -2.08
CA ALA A 25 3.58 -16.23 -1.92
C ALA A 25 5.00 -16.73 -1.56
N ASP A 26 6.03 -15.88 -1.71
CA ASP A 26 7.40 -16.20 -1.29
C ASP A 26 7.64 -15.72 0.15
N PRO A 27 7.67 -16.62 1.15
CA PRO A 27 7.87 -16.25 2.55
C PRO A 27 9.24 -15.60 2.80
N ALA A 28 10.27 -15.93 2.02
CA ALA A 28 11.59 -15.33 2.16
C ALA A 28 11.59 -13.88 1.66
N ALA A 29 10.94 -13.62 0.52
CA ALA A 29 10.76 -12.26 0.00
C ALA A 29 9.95 -11.38 0.97
N VAL A 30 8.86 -11.91 1.53
CA VAL A 30 8.06 -11.21 2.55
C VAL A 30 8.91 -10.92 3.79
N GLY A 31 9.60 -11.92 4.33
CA GLY A 31 10.43 -11.76 5.53
C GLY A 31 11.54 -10.72 5.36
N ALA A 32 12.17 -10.65 4.18
CA ALA A 32 13.19 -9.66 3.88
C ALA A 32 12.63 -8.23 3.69
N ALA A 33 11.37 -8.10 3.28
CA ALA A 33 10.76 -6.82 2.94
C ALA A 33 10.07 -6.13 4.12
N VAL A 34 9.48 -6.91 5.04
CA VAL A 34 8.69 -6.41 6.19
C VAL A 34 9.44 -5.38 7.04
N PRO A 35 10.73 -5.55 7.43
CA PRO A 35 11.41 -4.55 8.25
C PRO A 35 11.39 -3.15 7.62
N ARG A 36 11.73 -3.04 6.33
CA ARG A 36 11.74 -1.75 5.62
C ARG A 36 10.35 -1.13 5.46
N ALA A 37 9.32 -1.96 5.41
CA ALA A 37 7.93 -1.54 5.38
C ALA A 37 7.50 -0.94 6.71
N LEU A 38 7.88 -1.59 7.82
CA LEU A 38 7.63 -1.11 9.19
C LEU A 38 8.40 0.18 9.51
N ASP A 39 9.60 0.33 8.94
CA ASP A 39 10.40 1.55 9.05
C ASP A 39 9.81 2.72 8.23
N GLY A 40 8.72 2.49 7.49
CA GLY A 40 8.05 3.50 6.65
C GLY A 40 8.81 3.89 5.38
N THR A 41 9.93 3.22 5.07
CA THR A 41 10.82 3.57 3.94
C THR A 41 10.43 2.88 2.63
N ALA A 42 9.72 1.75 2.72
CA ALA A 42 9.44 0.89 1.57
C ALA A 42 8.07 0.20 1.70
N PRO A 43 6.95 0.93 1.50
CA PRO A 43 5.62 0.36 1.61
C PRO A 43 5.39 -0.72 0.55
N LEU A 44 4.75 -1.82 0.95
CA LEU A 44 4.58 -3.01 0.12
C LEU A 44 3.22 -3.05 -0.56
N ALA A 45 3.18 -3.56 -1.79
CA ALA A 45 1.97 -3.95 -2.50
C ALA A 45 1.90 -5.48 -2.55
N LEU A 46 0.86 -6.07 -1.97
CA LEU A 46 0.62 -7.52 -1.94
C LEU A 46 -0.61 -7.89 -2.74
N GLY A 47 -0.49 -8.89 -3.62
CA GLY A 47 -1.58 -9.37 -4.46
C GLY A 47 -1.93 -8.47 -5.65
N PHE A 48 -1.04 -7.54 -6.00
CA PHE A 48 -1.14 -6.74 -7.24
C PHE A 48 0.21 -6.10 -7.61
N ALA A 49 0.35 -5.76 -8.89
CA ALA A 49 1.43 -4.91 -9.36
C ALA A 49 0.98 -3.42 -9.28
N PRO A 50 1.67 -2.56 -8.52
CA PRO A 50 1.38 -1.14 -8.46
C PRO A 50 1.85 -0.45 -9.75
N GLY A 51 1.09 0.54 -10.20
CA GLY A 51 1.48 1.43 -11.28
C GLY A 51 2.49 2.50 -10.85
N PRO A 52 3.08 3.25 -11.81
CA PRO A 52 4.10 4.26 -11.52
C PRO A 52 3.60 5.44 -10.68
N ARG A 53 2.27 5.63 -10.59
CA ARG A 53 1.59 6.67 -9.81
C ARG A 53 0.92 6.16 -8.54
N ASP A 54 1.10 4.88 -8.21
CA ASP A 54 0.56 4.31 -6.97
C ASP A 54 1.46 4.70 -5.80
N GLU A 55 1.15 5.88 -5.26
CA GLU A 55 1.79 6.46 -4.09
C GLU A 55 0.84 6.38 -2.89
N VAL A 56 1.42 6.21 -1.71
CA VAL A 56 0.68 6.13 -0.43
C VAL A 56 1.18 7.20 0.53
N ALA A 57 0.36 7.51 1.53
CA ALA A 57 0.76 8.37 2.62
C ALA A 57 1.98 7.76 3.34
N GLU A 58 2.88 8.62 3.80
CA GLU A 58 3.97 8.21 4.69
C GLU A 58 3.43 7.48 5.93
N GLY A 59 4.18 6.52 6.46
CA GLY A 59 3.75 5.66 7.58
C GLY A 59 2.84 4.50 7.16
N THR A 60 2.40 4.45 5.90
CA THR A 60 1.84 3.23 5.31
C THR A 60 2.93 2.15 5.26
N ALA A 61 2.63 0.95 5.75
CA ALA A 61 3.52 -0.20 5.66
C ALA A 61 3.13 -1.11 4.49
N VAL A 62 1.84 -1.38 4.30
CA VAL A 62 1.40 -2.30 3.25
C VAL A 62 0.02 -1.95 2.70
N VAL A 63 -0.16 -2.22 1.41
CA VAL A 63 -1.45 -2.25 0.73
C VAL A 63 -1.70 -3.68 0.22
N ILE A 64 -2.83 -4.26 0.60
CA ILE A 64 -3.18 -5.64 0.30
C ILE A 64 -4.40 -5.67 -0.63
N ALA A 65 -4.25 -6.38 -1.75
CA ALA A 65 -5.37 -6.76 -2.60
C ALA A 65 -6.20 -7.85 -1.93
N THR A 66 -7.50 -7.64 -1.81
CA THR A 66 -8.42 -8.69 -1.34
C THR A 66 -9.55 -8.89 -2.32
N SER A 67 -10.07 -10.12 -2.40
CA SER A 67 -11.28 -10.40 -3.16
C SER A 67 -12.47 -9.74 -2.47
N GLY A 68 -13.10 -8.77 -3.12
CA GLY A 68 -14.39 -8.27 -2.67
C GLY A 68 -15.48 -9.30 -2.94
N SER A 69 -16.42 -9.45 -2.01
CA SER A 69 -17.61 -10.30 -2.19
C SER A 69 -18.48 -9.88 -3.39
N THR A 70 -18.33 -8.64 -3.86
CA THR A 70 -19.00 -8.08 -5.04
C THR A 70 -18.25 -8.36 -6.35
N GLY A 71 -17.16 -9.14 -6.32
CA GLY A 71 -16.30 -9.43 -7.47
C GLY A 71 -15.31 -8.32 -7.83
N LEU A 72 -15.43 -7.13 -7.22
CA LEU A 72 -14.47 -6.04 -7.39
C LEU A 72 -13.34 -6.15 -6.35
N PRO A 73 -12.06 -6.16 -6.77
CA PRO A 73 -10.93 -6.17 -5.84
C PRO A 73 -10.95 -4.95 -4.90
N LYS A 74 -10.68 -5.17 -3.62
CA LYS A 74 -10.53 -4.12 -2.62
C LYS A 74 -9.05 -3.92 -2.26
N ARG A 75 -8.73 -2.74 -1.75
CA ARG A 75 -7.41 -2.41 -1.21
C ARG A 75 -7.53 -2.13 0.28
N VAL A 76 -6.81 -2.90 1.10
CA VAL A 76 -6.66 -2.64 2.53
C VAL A 76 -5.32 -1.94 2.72
N VAL A 77 -5.33 -0.78 3.36
CA VAL A 77 -4.11 0.01 3.65
C VAL A 77 -3.83 -0.12 5.14
N LEU A 78 -2.62 -0.54 5.49
CA LEU A 78 -2.19 -0.70 6.88
C LEU A 78 -0.97 0.19 7.15
N SER A 79 -1.02 0.90 8.28
CA SER A 79 0.15 1.60 8.80
C SER A 79 1.12 0.63 9.48
N ALA A 80 2.36 1.05 9.71
CA ALA A 80 3.32 0.27 10.48
C ALA A 80 2.83 -0.05 11.91
N ALA A 81 2.10 0.86 12.53
CA ALA A 81 1.55 0.65 13.88
C ALA A 81 0.37 -0.34 13.94
N ALA A 82 -0.25 -0.63 12.80
CA ALA A 82 -1.38 -1.56 12.70
C ALA A 82 -0.95 -2.98 12.27
N LEU A 83 0.34 -3.16 11.92
CA LEU A 83 0.93 -4.43 11.53
C LEU A 83 1.55 -5.14 12.73
#